data_AF-A0AAD4LDU2-F1
#
_entry.id   AF-A0AAD4LDU2-F1
#
_cell.length_a   1.000
_cell.length_b   1.000
_cell.length_c   1.000
_cell.angle_alpha   90.00
_cell.angle_beta   90.00
_cell.angle_gamma   90.00
#
_symmetry.space_group_name_H-M   'P 1'
#
loop_
_entity.id
_entity.type
_entity.pdbx_description
1 polymer ?
#
loop_
_entity_poly.entity_id
_entity_poly.type
_entity_poly.pdbx_seq_one_letter_code
_entity_poly.pdbx_strand_id
1 'polypeptide(L)'
;MDAPPSVDVNALHWTLTTLDEDKEFEDFASRIPGFFNPRADAGSDATSTILSLMSGPKSERSSSDPILGSRLRELLDTCLPGSSLLTEEQRKNRLRVCLKCLWYCVKAYNEKPEVPLASYVRGIFASPEVIRWTQTEQDLSTRLLGRCFGALVVKKLASDITSPTRTSFAAITAEMDCISHILGAIGERVNNWLGQDGGIELANVISLASGELKALVASGTKGVPTDVVDIFEQTLSILTEGIDSSHADANVEWDADQVAQFHEIYSKFANARVPDLLKERLRYISDRLPPSSYVKKAEIEIPSAKLDSETTPSSGIPQQPCETQVPIDGIRDSGYGNCSTPA
;
A
#
# COMPACT_ATOMS: atom_id res chain seq x y z
N MET A 1 18.34 -34.53 20.07
CA MET A 1 17.91 -33.44 19.17
C MET A 1 16.42 -33.61 19.05
N ASP A 2 15.67 -32.82 19.80
CA ASP A 2 14.22 -32.83 19.72
C ASP A 2 13.81 -32.14 18.42
N ALA A 3 12.86 -32.74 17.70
CA ALA A 3 12.31 -32.13 16.50
C ALA A 3 11.72 -30.77 16.87
N PRO A 4 11.87 -29.74 16.01
CA PRO A 4 11.27 -28.44 16.27
C PRO A 4 9.76 -28.61 16.43
N PRO A 5 9.13 -27.86 17.35
CA PRO A 5 7.70 -28.00 17.61
C PRO A 5 6.92 -27.68 16.33
N SER A 6 6.22 -28.69 15.81
CA SER A 6 5.32 -28.53 14.68
C SER A 6 4.05 -27.83 15.14
N VAL A 7 3.55 -26.90 14.35
CA VAL A 7 2.30 -26.19 14.60
C VAL A 7 1.15 -27.07 14.09
N ASP A 8 0.30 -27.55 15.00
CA ASP A 8 -0.86 -28.36 14.63
C ASP A 8 -1.95 -27.46 14.00
N VAL A 9 -2.05 -27.54 12.67
CA VAL A 9 -3.05 -26.82 11.85
C VAL A 9 -4.48 -27.14 12.29
N ASN A 10 -4.77 -28.38 12.67
CA ASN A 10 -6.11 -28.80 13.08
C ASN A 10 -6.46 -28.22 14.46
N ALA A 11 -5.49 -28.22 15.39
CA ALA A 11 -5.67 -27.59 16.69
C ALA A 11 -5.87 -26.07 16.57
N LEU A 12 -5.12 -25.40 15.68
CA LEU A 12 -5.31 -23.98 15.40
C LEU A 12 -6.65 -23.69 14.74
N HIS A 13 -7.04 -24.49 13.75
CA HIS A 13 -8.36 -24.37 13.13
C HIS A 13 -9.48 -24.52 14.17
N TRP A 14 -9.40 -25.56 15.02
CA TRP A 14 -10.36 -25.78 16.10
C TRP A 14 -10.38 -24.61 17.10
N THR A 15 -9.21 -24.08 17.46
CA THR A 15 -9.10 -22.92 18.36
C THR A 15 -9.82 -21.73 17.73
N LEU A 16 -9.52 -21.40 16.48
CA LEU A 16 -10.15 -20.30 15.76
C LEU A 16 -11.67 -20.45 15.60
N THR A 17 -12.19 -21.68 15.49
CA THR A 17 -13.65 -21.93 15.48
C THR A 17 -14.32 -21.79 16.84
N THR A 18 -13.56 -21.93 17.94
CA THR A 18 -14.12 -22.03 19.30
C THR A 18 -14.00 -20.72 20.09
N LEU A 19 -13.19 -19.76 19.62
CA LEU A 19 -13.08 -18.44 20.25
C LEU A 19 -14.41 -17.70 20.03
N ASP A 20 -15.26 -17.62 21.05
CA ASP A 20 -16.59 -17.03 20.93
C ASP A 20 -16.58 -15.51 21.16
N GLU A 21 -15.56 -14.98 21.83
CA GLU A 21 -15.45 -13.54 22.11
C GLU A 21 -14.37 -12.86 21.26
N ASP A 22 -14.68 -11.66 20.74
CA ASP A 22 -13.73 -10.78 20.05
C ASP A 22 -12.44 -10.57 20.85
N LYS A 23 -12.55 -10.51 22.17
CA LYS A 23 -11.42 -10.26 23.07
C LYS A 23 -10.48 -11.46 23.16
N GLU A 24 -11.03 -12.68 23.13
CA GLU A 24 -10.22 -13.90 23.10
C GLU A 24 -9.50 -14.03 21.75
N PHE A 25 -10.18 -13.67 20.65
CA PHE A 25 -9.53 -13.60 19.35
C PHE A 25 -8.50 -12.48 19.26
N GLU A 26 -8.73 -11.32 19.86
CA GLU A 26 -7.76 -10.23 19.94
C GLU A 26 -6.50 -10.64 20.72
N ASP A 27 -6.65 -11.36 21.84
CA ASP A 27 -5.52 -11.92 22.59
C ASP A 27 -4.77 -12.96 21.76
N PHE A 28 -5.48 -13.86 21.06
CA PHE A 28 -4.86 -14.79 20.12
C PHE A 28 -4.07 -14.05 19.02
N ALA A 29 -4.70 -13.07 18.37
CA ALA A 29 -4.12 -12.25 17.31
C ALA A 29 -2.86 -11.52 17.80
N SER A 30 -2.87 -10.99 19.02
CA SER A 30 -1.71 -10.32 19.61
C SER A 30 -0.48 -11.22 19.75
N ARG A 31 -0.67 -12.54 19.76
CA ARG A 31 0.41 -13.55 19.86
C ARG A 31 0.90 -14.03 18.48
N ILE A 32 0.16 -13.76 17.40
CA ILE A 32 0.53 -14.11 16.01
C ILE A 32 1.98 -13.72 15.65
N PRO A 33 2.49 -12.51 16.00
CA PRO A 33 3.89 -12.14 15.77
C PRO A 33 4.91 -13.16 16.31
N GLY A 34 4.61 -13.81 17.43
CA GLY A 34 5.47 -14.81 18.05
C GLY A 34 5.60 -16.10 17.24
N PHE A 35 4.63 -16.40 16.36
CA PHE A 35 4.66 -17.57 15.47
C PHE A 35 5.54 -17.34 14.24
N PHE A 36 5.73 -16.08 13.84
CA PHE A 36 6.52 -15.70 12.65
C PHE A 36 7.97 -15.32 12.97
N ASN A 37 8.31 -15.16 14.25
CA ASN A 37 9.70 -15.00 14.72
C ASN A 37 10.13 -16.22 15.54
N PRO A 38 10.12 -17.45 14.98
CA PRO A 38 10.62 -18.59 15.71
C PRO A 38 12.12 -18.38 16.00
N ARG A 39 12.58 -18.84 17.17
CA ARG A 39 14.00 -19.18 17.34
C ARG A 39 14.42 -20.04 16.14
N ALA A 40 15.64 -19.86 15.67
CA ALA A 40 16.23 -20.30 14.37
C ALA A 40 15.93 -21.74 13.88
N ASP A 41 15.23 -22.55 14.67
CA ASP A 41 15.02 -23.98 14.48
C ASP A 41 13.57 -24.34 14.06
N ALA A 42 12.58 -23.42 14.13
CA ALA A 42 11.15 -23.72 13.87
C ALA A 42 10.52 -23.01 12.64
N GLY A 43 11.34 -22.40 11.77
CA GLY A 43 10.95 -21.40 10.75
C GLY A 43 10.13 -21.84 9.53
N SER A 44 9.80 -23.11 9.33
CA SER A 44 9.12 -23.56 8.09
C SER A 44 7.63 -23.90 8.26
N ASP A 45 7.25 -24.37 9.45
CA ASP A 45 5.92 -24.97 9.66
C ASP A 45 4.85 -23.93 10.01
N ALA A 46 5.20 -22.94 10.84
CA ALA A 46 4.27 -21.88 11.27
C ALA A 46 3.81 -20.99 10.10
N THR A 47 4.74 -20.55 9.25
CA THR A 47 4.45 -19.76 8.04
C THR A 47 3.52 -20.54 7.10
N SER A 48 3.81 -21.82 6.85
CA SER A 48 2.96 -22.69 6.02
C SER A 48 1.55 -22.86 6.60
N THR A 49 1.45 -22.98 7.91
CA THR A 49 0.19 -23.14 8.64
C THR A 49 -0.68 -21.90 8.55
N ILE A 50 -0.13 -20.70 8.81
CA ILE A 50 -0.91 -19.46 8.74
C ILE A 50 -1.38 -19.18 7.31
N LEU A 51 -0.53 -19.40 6.29
CA LEU A 51 -0.94 -19.24 4.90
C LEU A 51 -2.09 -20.19 4.51
N SER A 52 -2.08 -21.41 5.04
CA SER A 52 -3.18 -22.36 4.85
C SER A 52 -4.48 -21.88 5.49
N LEU A 53 -4.42 -21.30 6.69
CA LEU A 53 -5.58 -20.71 7.38
C LEU A 53 -6.12 -19.45 6.69
N MET A 54 -5.28 -18.71 5.96
CA MET A 54 -5.65 -17.53 5.18
C MET A 54 -6.18 -17.85 3.78
N SER A 55 -5.87 -19.03 3.24
CA SER A 55 -6.24 -19.44 1.87
C SER A 55 -7.46 -20.37 1.81
N GLY A 56 -7.87 -20.94 2.94
CA GLY A 56 -8.98 -21.89 3.02
C GLY A 56 -8.60 -23.30 2.52
N PRO A 57 -9.46 -24.31 2.75
CA PRO A 57 -9.18 -25.68 2.31
C PRO A 57 -9.12 -25.77 0.78
N LYS A 58 -8.07 -26.42 0.25
CA LYS A 58 -7.85 -26.63 -1.20
C LYS A 58 -8.88 -27.54 -1.89
N SER A 59 -9.94 -27.98 -1.21
CA SER A 59 -10.95 -28.86 -1.81
C SER A 59 -11.97 -28.06 -2.62
N GLU A 60 -12.09 -28.38 -3.91
CA GLU A 60 -12.89 -27.71 -4.95
C GLU A 60 -14.42 -27.62 -4.72
N ARG A 61 -14.96 -27.80 -3.50
CA ARG A 61 -16.43 -27.84 -3.30
C ARG A 61 -17.00 -27.16 -2.06
N SER A 62 -16.21 -26.49 -1.23
CA SER A 62 -16.76 -25.67 -0.14
C SER A 62 -16.17 -24.27 -0.17
N SER A 63 -16.99 -23.30 -0.56
CA SER A 63 -16.72 -21.86 -0.55
C SER A 63 -16.67 -21.29 0.88
N SER A 64 -16.14 -22.03 1.85
CA SER A 64 -16.03 -21.55 3.22
C SER A 64 -14.94 -20.48 3.27
N ASP A 65 -15.29 -19.29 3.76
CA ASP A 65 -14.34 -18.20 3.98
C ASP A 65 -13.14 -18.72 4.82
N PRO A 66 -11.90 -18.29 4.50
CA PRO A 66 -10.74 -18.70 5.26
C PRO A 66 -10.91 -18.28 6.72
N ILE A 67 -10.87 -19.22 7.65
CA ILE A 67 -11.27 -18.99 9.04
C ILE A 67 -10.50 -17.84 9.70
N LEU A 68 -9.18 -17.78 9.49
CA LEU A 68 -8.37 -16.69 10.03
C LEU A 68 -8.70 -15.35 9.34
N GLY A 69 -8.94 -15.38 8.02
CA GLY A 69 -9.38 -14.19 7.28
C GLY A 69 -10.76 -13.68 7.71
N SER A 70 -11.70 -14.58 7.99
CA SER A 70 -13.03 -14.23 8.50
C SER A 70 -12.93 -13.55 9.86
N ARG A 71 -12.21 -14.15 10.82
CA ARG A 71 -12.03 -13.58 12.17
C ARG A 71 -11.26 -12.25 12.16
N LEU A 72 -10.23 -12.12 11.32
CA LEU A 72 -9.52 -10.84 11.14
C LEU A 72 -10.41 -9.77 10.53
N ARG A 73 -11.34 -10.14 9.64
CA ARG A 73 -12.32 -9.20 9.08
C ARG A 73 -13.32 -8.74 10.15
N GLU A 74 -13.86 -9.65 10.95
CA GLU A 74 -14.73 -9.28 12.07
C GLU A 74 -14.04 -8.30 13.02
N LEU A 75 -12.77 -8.60 13.38
CA LEU A 75 -11.96 -7.71 14.21
C LEU A 75 -11.80 -6.32 13.56
N LEU A 76 -11.53 -6.27 12.25
CA LEU A 76 -11.41 -5.04 11.49
C LEU A 76 -12.72 -4.25 11.43
N ASP A 77 -13.86 -4.91 11.22
CA ASP A 77 -15.19 -4.29 11.12
C ASP A 77 -15.58 -3.63 12.46
N THR A 78 -15.19 -4.22 13.59
CA THR A 78 -15.36 -3.59 14.92
C THR A 78 -14.43 -2.39 15.15
N CYS A 79 -13.42 -2.19 14.31
CA CYS A 79 -12.50 -1.06 14.37
C CYS A 79 -12.95 0.13 13.50
N LEU A 80 -13.91 -0.07 12.61
CA LEU A 80 -14.38 0.98 11.72
C LEU A 80 -15.13 2.08 12.51
N PRO A 81 -14.99 3.37 12.13
CA PRO A 81 -15.72 4.45 12.77
C PRO A 81 -17.24 4.28 12.61
N GLY A 82 -17.99 4.44 13.70
CA GLY A 82 -19.46 4.46 13.68
C GLY A 82 -20.15 3.09 13.74
N SER A 83 -19.42 1.97 13.67
CA SER A 83 -19.96 0.61 13.80
C SER A 83 -19.77 -0.01 15.20
N SER A 84 -19.00 0.64 16.07
CA SER A 84 -18.43 0.00 17.26
C SER A 84 -18.90 0.61 18.58
N LEU A 85 -19.21 -0.25 19.56
CA LEU A 85 -19.46 0.14 20.97
C LEU A 85 -18.16 0.41 21.74
N LEU A 86 -17.00 0.24 21.10
CA LEU A 86 -15.69 0.45 21.72
C LEU A 86 -15.38 1.93 21.93
N THR A 87 -14.61 2.22 22.97
CA THR A 87 -13.99 3.55 23.09
C THR A 87 -12.98 3.78 21.97
N GLU A 88 -12.67 5.04 21.68
CA GLU A 88 -11.71 5.36 20.62
C GLU A 88 -10.32 4.74 20.85
N GLU A 89 -9.88 4.65 22.11
CA GLU A 89 -8.62 4.02 22.48
C GLU A 89 -8.65 2.50 22.27
N GLN A 90 -9.74 1.83 22.67
CA GLN A 90 -9.93 0.41 22.44
C GLN A 90 -9.97 0.07 20.94
N ARG A 91 -10.70 0.87 20.16
CA ARG A 91 -10.77 0.77 18.70
C ARG A 91 -9.38 0.88 18.07
N LYS A 92 -8.58 1.87 18.49
CA LYS A 92 -7.20 2.05 18.00
C LYS A 92 -6.29 0.88 18.38
N ASN A 93 -6.35 0.41 19.62
CA ASN A 93 -5.53 -0.73 20.06
C ASN A 93 -5.85 -2.00 19.27
N ARG A 94 -7.14 -2.32 19.14
CA ARG A 94 -7.61 -3.47 18.36
C ARG A 94 -7.20 -3.38 16.90
N LEU A 95 -7.30 -2.19 16.30
CA LEU A 95 -6.86 -1.95 14.93
C LEU A 95 -5.36 -2.19 14.75
N ARG A 96 -4.53 -1.73 15.70
CA ARG A 96 -3.09 -2.01 15.67
C ARG A 96 -2.81 -3.51 15.74
N VAL A 97 -3.52 -4.26 16.59
CA VAL A 97 -3.40 -5.73 16.64
C VAL A 97 -3.77 -6.35 15.30
N CYS A 98 -4.91 -5.95 14.71
CA CYS A 98 -5.36 -6.45 13.42
C CYS A 98 -4.34 -6.18 12.31
N LEU A 99 -3.83 -4.94 12.20
CA LEU A 99 -2.87 -4.57 11.16
C LEU A 99 -1.51 -5.26 11.34
N LYS A 100 -1.05 -5.47 12.58
CA LYS A 100 0.15 -6.29 12.84
C LYS A 100 -0.05 -7.70 12.31
N CYS A 101 -1.18 -8.33 12.62
CA CYS A 101 -1.47 -9.68 12.15
C CYS A 101 -1.49 -9.76 10.63
N LEU A 102 -2.19 -8.81 9.99
CA LEU A 102 -2.26 -8.72 8.53
C LEU A 102 -0.87 -8.52 7.92
N TRP A 103 -0.05 -7.63 8.49
CA TRP A 103 1.32 -7.41 8.04
C TRP A 103 2.16 -8.71 8.09
N TYR A 104 2.12 -9.44 9.20
CA TYR A 104 2.83 -10.72 9.33
C TYR A 104 2.32 -11.77 8.34
N CYS A 105 1.00 -11.83 8.10
CA CYS A 105 0.44 -12.72 7.09
C CYS A 105 0.95 -12.40 5.68
N VAL A 106 1.01 -11.11 5.31
CA VAL A 106 1.50 -10.70 3.98
C VAL A 106 3.01 -10.85 3.86
N LYS A 107 3.77 -10.63 4.95
CA LYS A 107 5.20 -10.97 5.02
C LYS A 107 5.43 -12.44 4.65
N ALA A 108 4.66 -13.35 5.23
CA ALA A 108 4.72 -14.78 4.92
C ALA A 108 4.45 -15.11 3.44
N TYR A 109 3.53 -14.38 2.78
CA TYR A 109 3.33 -14.53 1.32
C TYR A 109 4.53 -14.02 0.51
N ASN A 110 5.23 -12.98 0.98
CA ASN A 110 6.44 -12.48 0.34
C ASN A 110 7.63 -13.43 0.51
N GLU A 111 7.71 -14.15 1.64
CA GLU A 111 8.71 -15.21 1.87
C GLU A 111 8.49 -16.46 0.99
N LYS A 112 7.30 -16.59 0.38
CA LYS A 112 6.92 -17.71 -0.50
C LYS A 112 6.47 -17.21 -1.88
N PRO A 113 7.41 -16.87 -2.78
CA PRO A 113 7.10 -16.30 -4.09
C PRO A 113 6.12 -17.15 -4.91
N GLU A 114 6.17 -18.47 -4.77
CA GLU A 114 5.34 -19.44 -5.48
C GLU A 114 3.86 -19.47 -5.03
N VAL A 115 3.56 -18.95 -3.84
CA VAL A 115 2.19 -18.92 -3.31
C VAL A 115 1.58 -17.56 -3.62
N PRO A 116 0.57 -17.45 -4.50
CA PRO A 116 -0.04 -16.16 -4.82
C PRO A 116 -0.79 -15.60 -3.61
N LEU A 117 -0.92 -14.27 -3.55
CA LEU A 117 -1.70 -13.62 -2.51
C LEU A 117 -3.16 -14.08 -2.56
N ALA A 118 -3.70 -14.53 -1.42
CA ALA A 118 -5.09 -14.98 -1.35
C ALA A 118 -6.07 -13.89 -1.84
N SER A 119 -7.07 -14.28 -2.63
CA SER A 119 -8.10 -13.36 -3.16
C SER A 119 -8.82 -12.61 -2.04
N TYR A 120 -9.03 -13.27 -0.91
CA TYR A 120 -9.63 -12.68 0.27
C TYR A 120 -8.80 -11.51 0.82
N VAL A 121 -7.47 -11.63 0.85
CA VAL A 121 -6.58 -10.53 1.28
C VAL A 121 -6.67 -9.35 0.32
N ARG A 122 -6.69 -9.63 -0.99
CA ARG A 122 -6.80 -8.62 -2.05
C ARG A 122 -8.14 -7.88 -2.00
N GLY A 123 -9.24 -8.61 -1.92
CA GLY A 123 -10.59 -8.05 -2.03
C GLY A 123 -11.11 -7.39 -0.75
N ILE A 124 -10.73 -7.90 0.42
CA ILE A 124 -11.25 -7.42 1.71
C ILE A 124 -10.24 -6.50 2.40
N PHE A 125 -9.02 -6.98 2.65
CA PHE A 125 -8.06 -6.24 3.47
C PHE A 125 -7.30 -5.16 2.70
N ALA A 126 -7.12 -5.34 1.39
CA ALA A 126 -6.49 -4.37 0.51
C ALA A 126 -7.50 -3.57 -0.33
N SER A 127 -8.77 -3.54 0.09
CA SER A 127 -9.79 -2.73 -0.58
C SER A 127 -9.44 -1.23 -0.48
N PRO A 128 -9.81 -0.40 -1.47
CA PRO A 128 -9.55 1.04 -1.44
C PRO A 128 -10.09 1.72 -0.17
N GLU A 129 -11.23 1.27 0.35
CA GLU A 129 -11.85 1.80 1.56
C GLU A 129 -10.98 1.53 2.79
N VAL A 130 -10.54 0.28 2.98
CA VAL A 130 -9.69 -0.13 4.11
C VAL A 130 -8.32 0.55 4.03
N ILE A 131 -7.71 0.58 2.84
CA ILE A 131 -6.43 1.24 2.61
C ILE A 131 -6.53 2.74 2.90
N ARG A 132 -7.51 3.43 2.33
CA ARG A 132 -7.70 4.87 2.59
C ARG A 132 -7.93 5.14 4.07
N TRP A 133 -8.77 4.33 4.72
CA TRP A 133 -9.07 4.52 6.14
C TRP A 133 -7.82 4.33 7.02
N THR A 134 -7.08 3.24 6.85
CA THR A 134 -5.86 2.99 7.63
C THR A 134 -4.78 4.06 7.38
N GLN A 135 -4.66 4.56 6.15
CA GLN A 135 -3.70 5.60 5.78
C GLN A 135 -4.08 7.01 6.25
N THR A 136 -5.35 7.25 6.60
CA THR A 136 -5.86 8.55 7.07
C THR A 136 -6.14 8.58 8.57
N GLU A 137 -5.88 7.47 9.28
CA GLU A 137 -6.09 7.38 10.72
C GLU A 137 -5.28 8.45 11.48
N GLN A 138 -5.82 8.99 12.56
CA GLN A 138 -5.12 10.05 13.31
C GLN A 138 -3.91 9.50 14.08
N ASP A 139 -4.00 8.25 14.52
CA ASP A 139 -2.94 7.58 15.24
C ASP A 139 -1.76 7.22 14.32
N LEU A 140 -0.57 7.77 14.64
CA LEU A 140 0.65 7.54 13.86
C LEU A 140 1.02 6.05 13.79
N SER A 141 0.86 5.32 14.90
CA SER A 141 1.22 3.89 14.94
C SER A 141 0.34 3.07 14.01
N THR A 142 -0.97 3.33 14.01
CA THR A 142 -1.92 2.71 13.09
C THR A 142 -1.61 3.04 11.64
N ARG A 143 -1.36 4.31 11.31
CA ARG A 143 -1.01 4.69 9.93
C ARG A 143 0.26 4.01 9.45
N LEU A 144 1.30 3.97 10.28
CA LEU A 144 2.55 3.27 9.99
C LEU A 144 2.30 1.79 9.68
N LEU A 145 1.54 1.09 10.53
CA LEU A 145 1.19 -0.30 10.32
C LEU A 145 0.39 -0.50 9.02
N GLY A 146 -0.60 0.35 8.76
CA GLY A 146 -1.42 0.30 7.54
C GLY A 146 -0.59 0.51 6.27
N ARG A 147 0.34 1.48 6.29
CA ARG A 147 1.29 1.72 5.19
C ARG A 147 2.25 0.56 5.00
N CYS A 148 2.79 -0.01 6.07
CA CYS A 148 3.67 -1.18 6.01
C CYS A 148 2.95 -2.39 5.41
N PHE A 149 1.71 -2.65 5.85
CA PHE A 149 0.85 -3.70 5.31
C PHE A 149 0.60 -3.48 3.81
N GLY A 150 0.17 -2.27 3.42
CA GLY A 150 -0.07 -1.92 2.03
C GLY A 150 1.17 -2.10 1.15
N ALA A 151 2.35 -1.70 1.63
CA ALA A 151 3.60 -1.85 0.88
C ALA A 151 3.95 -3.33 0.62
N LEU A 152 3.75 -4.22 1.60
CA LEU A 152 3.97 -5.66 1.40
C LEU A 152 2.92 -6.28 0.47
N VAL A 153 1.68 -5.79 0.48
CA VAL A 153 0.66 -6.19 -0.49
C VAL A 153 1.09 -5.80 -1.90
N VAL A 154 1.53 -4.55 -2.11
CA VAL A 154 2.00 -4.07 -3.42
C VAL A 154 3.18 -4.90 -3.92
N LYS A 155 4.18 -5.16 -3.07
CA LYS A 155 5.34 -5.99 -3.44
C LYS A 155 4.89 -7.37 -3.91
N LYS A 156 4.01 -8.02 -3.14
CA LYS A 156 3.51 -9.35 -3.49
C LYS A 156 2.68 -9.35 -4.76
N LEU A 157 1.78 -8.38 -4.93
CA LEU A 157 0.95 -8.26 -6.14
C LEU A 157 1.80 -8.03 -7.39
N ALA A 158 2.83 -7.18 -7.30
CA ALA A 158 3.74 -6.95 -8.42
C ALA A 158 4.46 -8.25 -8.81
N SER A 159 4.98 -9.00 -7.82
CA SER A 159 5.58 -10.31 -8.05
C SER A 159 4.58 -11.32 -8.64
N ASP A 160 3.33 -11.31 -8.18
CA ASP A 160 2.31 -12.22 -8.70
C ASP A 160 1.93 -11.84 -10.15
N ILE A 161 1.89 -10.55 -10.52
CA ILE A 161 1.59 -10.08 -11.88
C ILE A 161 2.71 -10.47 -12.86
N THR A 162 3.97 -10.32 -12.45
CA THR A 162 5.13 -10.63 -13.31
C THR A 162 5.45 -12.12 -13.38
N SER A 163 4.82 -12.95 -12.53
CA SER A 163 4.99 -14.40 -12.55
C SER A 163 4.45 -15.03 -13.85
N PRO A 164 5.22 -15.90 -14.54
CA PRO A 164 4.81 -16.53 -15.79
C PRO A 164 3.64 -17.52 -15.65
N THR A 165 3.22 -17.82 -14.42
CA THR A 165 2.26 -18.88 -14.09
C THR A 165 0.79 -18.43 -14.08
N ARG A 166 0.48 -17.20 -14.53
CA ARG A 166 -0.79 -16.54 -14.18
C ARG A 166 -1.77 -16.30 -15.32
N THR A 167 -3.05 -16.43 -14.99
CA THR A 167 -4.04 -17.03 -15.91
C THR A 167 -5.28 -16.19 -16.25
N SER A 168 -5.35 -14.89 -15.95
CA SER A 168 -6.36 -14.03 -16.63
C SER A 168 -6.04 -12.53 -16.63
N PHE A 169 -6.35 -11.87 -17.75
CA PHE A 169 -6.21 -10.41 -17.92
C PHE A 169 -7.03 -9.61 -16.89
N ALA A 170 -8.26 -10.05 -16.59
CA ALA A 170 -9.12 -9.38 -15.62
C ALA A 170 -8.53 -9.38 -14.19
N ALA A 171 -7.84 -10.46 -13.80
CA ALA A 171 -7.17 -10.52 -12.50
C ALA A 171 -5.98 -9.55 -12.43
N ILE A 172 -5.23 -9.40 -13.53
CA ILE A 172 -4.11 -8.46 -13.63
C ILE A 172 -4.63 -7.02 -13.47
N THR A 173 -5.71 -6.65 -14.18
CA THR A 173 -6.30 -5.29 -14.07
C THR A 173 -6.71 -4.96 -12.64
N ALA A 174 -7.43 -5.86 -11.95
CA ALA A 174 -7.87 -5.62 -10.59
C ALA A 174 -6.71 -5.42 -9.60
N GLU A 175 -5.56 -6.06 -9.85
CA GLU A 175 -4.39 -5.94 -9.00
C GLU A 175 -3.57 -4.70 -9.30
N MET A 176 -3.46 -4.31 -10.56
CA MET A 176 -2.91 -3.02 -10.94
C MET A 176 -3.73 -1.89 -10.33
N ASP A 177 -5.06 -2.01 -10.31
CA ASP A 177 -5.93 -1.05 -9.62
C ASP A 177 -5.63 -1.03 -8.12
N CYS A 178 -5.50 -2.18 -7.47
CA CYS A 178 -5.14 -2.25 -6.05
C CYS A 178 -3.78 -1.59 -5.77
N ILE A 179 -2.75 -1.87 -6.58
CA ILE A 179 -1.43 -1.25 -6.48
C ILE A 179 -1.52 0.27 -6.64
N SER A 180 -2.26 0.73 -7.66
CA SER A 180 -2.50 2.15 -7.94
C SER A 180 -3.12 2.87 -6.75
N HIS A 181 -4.12 2.27 -6.12
CA HIS A 181 -4.77 2.83 -4.93
C HIS A 181 -3.83 2.90 -3.72
N ILE A 182 -3.05 1.86 -3.46
CA ILE A 182 -2.13 1.82 -2.31
C ILE A 182 -1.00 2.85 -2.48
N LEU A 183 -0.43 2.94 -3.69
CA LEU A 183 0.65 3.85 -4.02
C LEU A 183 0.19 5.30 -4.25
N GLY A 184 -1.12 5.54 -4.44
CA GLY A 184 -1.64 6.85 -4.82
C GLY A 184 -1.19 7.27 -6.22
N ALA A 185 -1.07 6.31 -7.13
CA ALA A 185 -0.62 6.49 -8.51
C ALA A 185 -1.73 6.17 -9.51
N ILE A 186 -1.58 6.63 -10.75
CA ILE A 186 -2.44 6.22 -11.86
C ILE A 186 -1.95 4.89 -12.45
N GLY A 187 -2.87 4.10 -13.00
CA GLY A 187 -2.57 2.76 -13.52
C GLY A 187 -1.50 2.72 -14.61
N GLU A 188 -1.44 3.72 -15.49
CA GLU A 188 -0.38 3.84 -16.51
C GLU A 188 1.02 3.93 -15.88
N ARG A 189 1.14 4.70 -14.80
CA ARG A 189 2.40 4.85 -14.08
C ARG A 189 2.81 3.55 -13.38
N VAL A 190 1.85 2.84 -12.79
CA VAL A 190 2.07 1.50 -12.21
C VAL A 190 2.50 0.51 -13.28
N ASN A 191 1.89 0.54 -14.47
CA ASN A 191 2.28 -0.32 -15.58
C ASN A 191 3.74 -0.09 -16.00
N ASN A 192 4.17 1.17 -16.08
CA ASN A 192 5.55 1.51 -16.40
C ASN A 192 6.51 0.99 -15.32
N TRP A 193 6.16 1.13 -14.03
CA TRP A 193 6.96 0.61 -12.92
C TRP A 193 7.04 -0.91 -12.89
N LEU A 194 5.98 -1.63 -13.27
CA LEU A 194 6.00 -3.09 -13.39
C LEU A 194 6.92 -3.57 -14.52
N GLY A 195 7.15 -2.74 -15.54
CA GLY A 195 8.10 -3.01 -16.62
C GLY A 195 9.55 -2.62 -16.30
N GLN A 196 9.81 -2.01 -15.14
CA GLN A 196 11.13 -1.58 -14.69
C GLN A 196 11.57 -2.41 -13.48
N ASP A 197 12.75 -3.02 -13.56
CA ASP A 197 13.26 -3.81 -12.43
C ASP A 197 13.45 -2.94 -11.19
N GLY A 198 12.74 -3.26 -10.12
CA GLY A 198 12.74 -2.52 -8.86
C GLY A 198 11.91 -1.23 -8.85
N GLY A 199 11.28 -0.84 -9.96
CA GLY A 199 10.48 0.38 -10.07
C GLY A 199 9.31 0.44 -9.07
N ILE A 200 8.64 -0.71 -8.85
CA ILE A 200 7.59 -0.86 -7.83
C ILE A 200 8.16 -0.76 -6.42
N GLU A 201 9.30 -1.39 -6.14
CA GLU A 201 9.96 -1.28 -4.83
C GLU A 201 10.33 0.17 -4.50
N LEU A 202 10.89 0.91 -5.45
CA LEU A 202 11.20 2.33 -5.24
C LEU A 202 9.93 3.16 -5.03
N ALA A 203 8.87 2.92 -5.81
CA ALA A 203 7.57 3.57 -5.61
C ALA A 203 7.03 3.33 -4.19
N ASN A 204 7.12 2.09 -3.72
CA ASN A 204 6.71 1.68 -2.38
C ASN A 204 7.52 2.39 -1.30
N VAL A 205 8.84 2.44 -1.43
CA VAL A 205 9.72 3.14 -0.49
C VAL A 205 9.37 4.62 -0.43
N ILE A 206 9.16 5.27 -1.58
CA ILE A 206 8.74 6.67 -1.66
C ILE A 206 7.39 6.86 -0.96
N SER A 207 6.38 6.04 -1.29
CA SER A 207 5.05 6.11 -0.66
C SER A 207 5.11 5.95 0.86
N LEU A 208 5.91 5.00 1.34
CA LEU A 208 6.15 4.75 2.77
C LEU A 208 6.86 5.94 3.44
N ALA A 209 7.82 6.57 2.74
CA ALA A 209 8.61 7.68 3.26
C ALA A 209 7.93 9.06 3.15
N SER A 210 6.98 9.25 2.23
CA SER A 210 6.43 10.57 1.87
C SER A 210 5.55 11.22 2.94
N GLY A 211 5.11 10.46 3.96
CA GLY A 211 4.29 11.01 5.06
C GLY A 211 4.76 10.54 6.43
N GLU A 212 4.81 9.23 6.63
CA GLU A 212 5.01 8.67 7.97
C GLU A 212 6.45 8.83 8.47
N LEU A 213 7.43 8.74 7.58
CA LEU A 213 8.83 8.95 7.94
C LEU A 213 9.07 10.41 8.38
N LYS A 214 8.42 11.38 7.73
CA LYS A 214 8.46 12.79 8.14
C LYS A 214 7.82 12.98 9.52
N ALA A 215 6.72 12.29 9.81
CA ALA A 215 6.08 12.32 11.12
C ALA A 215 7.00 11.72 12.21
N LEU A 216 7.63 10.57 11.94
CA LEU A 216 8.61 9.93 12.84
C LEU A 216 9.80 10.84 13.15
N VAL A 217 10.30 11.58 12.16
CA VAL A 217 11.34 12.60 12.35
C VAL A 217 10.88 13.73 13.26
N ALA A 218 9.68 14.26 13.00
CA ALA A 218 9.18 15.44 13.67
C ALA A 218 8.86 15.18 15.15
N SER A 219 8.25 14.04 15.47
CA SER A 219 7.93 13.69 16.85
C SER A 219 9.10 13.05 17.60
N GLY A 220 10.14 12.62 16.89
CA GLY A 220 10.99 11.50 17.34
C GLY A 220 10.14 10.24 17.49
N THR A 221 10.73 9.07 17.66
CA THR A 221 9.97 7.82 17.93
C THR A 221 9.15 7.86 19.24
N LYS A 222 9.11 9.01 19.92
CA LYS A 222 8.37 9.27 21.15
C LYS A 222 6.87 9.10 20.90
N GLY A 223 6.29 8.07 21.51
CA GLY A 223 4.86 7.76 21.41
C GLY A 223 4.52 6.71 20.35
N VAL A 224 5.49 6.23 19.58
CA VAL A 224 5.33 5.05 18.71
C VAL A 224 5.87 3.83 19.45
N PRO A 225 5.10 2.75 19.62
CA PRO A 225 5.59 1.51 20.20
C PRO A 225 6.79 0.96 19.43
N THR A 226 7.79 0.43 20.13
CA THR A 226 9.01 -0.11 19.53
C THR A 226 8.73 -1.16 18.46
N ASP A 227 7.77 -2.04 18.70
CA ASP A 227 7.42 -3.11 17.76
C ASP A 227 6.81 -2.59 16.44
N VAL A 228 6.22 -1.40 16.44
CA VAL A 228 5.75 -0.74 15.21
C VAL A 228 6.92 -0.16 14.42
N VAL A 229 7.95 0.36 15.10
CA VAL A 229 9.20 0.80 14.47
C VAL A 229 9.93 -0.40 13.87
N ASP A 230 10.00 -1.52 14.58
CA ASP A 230 10.62 -2.75 14.09
C ASP A 230 9.91 -3.29 12.83
N ILE A 231 8.57 -3.24 12.78
CA ILE A 231 7.79 -3.60 11.59
C ILE A 231 8.10 -2.68 10.41
N PHE A 232 8.23 -1.38 10.65
CA PHE A 232 8.58 -0.41 9.63
C PHE A 232 9.97 -0.66 9.06
N GLU A 233 10.97 -0.90 9.92
CA GLU A 233 12.34 -1.23 9.51
C GLU A 233 12.41 -2.55 8.75
N GLN A 234 11.71 -3.60 9.21
CA GLN A 234 11.62 -4.86 8.48
C GLN A 234 10.96 -4.70 7.11
N THR A 235 9.90 -3.89 7.02
CA THR A 235 9.25 -3.61 5.73
C THR A 235 10.22 -2.95 4.75
N LEU A 236 10.98 -1.95 5.21
CA LEU A 236 12.00 -1.31 4.38
C LEU A 236 13.09 -2.30 3.96
N SER A 237 13.52 -3.21 4.83
CA SER A 237 14.50 -4.25 4.47
C SER A 237 13.97 -5.11 3.32
N ILE A 238 12.74 -5.62 3.42
CA ILE A 238 12.09 -6.46 2.40
C ILE A 238 11.95 -5.72 1.05
N LEU A 239 11.63 -4.42 1.09
CA LEU A 239 11.55 -3.60 -0.13
C LEU A 239 12.93 -3.37 -0.74
N THR A 240 13.94 -3.12 0.08
CA THR A 240 15.32 -2.85 -0.38
C THR A 240 15.92 -4.06 -1.08
N GLU A 241 15.61 -5.29 -0.63
CA GLU A 241 16.06 -6.52 -1.30
C GLU A 241 15.62 -6.60 -2.77
N GLY A 242 14.42 -6.09 -3.11
CA GLY A 242 13.97 -6.06 -4.50
C GLY A 242 14.70 -5.02 -5.37
N ILE A 243 15.13 -3.91 -4.76
CA ILE A 243 16.00 -2.91 -5.40
C ILE A 243 17.39 -3.52 -5.63
N ASP A 244 17.88 -4.34 -4.70
CA ASP A 244 19.18 -5.00 -4.85
C ASP A 244 19.21 -6.03 -5.98
N SER A 245 18.13 -6.79 -6.15
CA SER A 245 18.02 -7.73 -7.27
C SER A 245 18.00 -7.03 -8.63
N SER A 246 17.47 -5.80 -8.73
CA SER A 246 17.43 -5.07 -10.01
C SER A 246 18.78 -4.47 -10.40
N HIS A 247 19.58 -4.01 -9.44
CA HIS A 247 20.91 -3.45 -9.70
C HIS A 247 21.97 -4.46 -10.18
N ALA A 248 21.67 -5.75 -10.20
CA ALA A 248 22.53 -6.74 -10.87
C ALA A 248 22.62 -6.49 -12.39
N ASP A 249 21.63 -5.79 -12.97
CA ASP A 249 21.65 -5.34 -14.35
C ASP A 249 22.09 -3.87 -14.44
N ALA A 250 23.22 -3.63 -15.11
CA ALA A 250 23.82 -2.29 -15.23
C ALA A 250 23.02 -1.29 -16.10
N ASN A 251 21.84 -1.69 -16.61
CA ASN A 251 21.02 -0.94 -17.57
C ASN A 251 19.62 -0.57 -17.03
N VAL A 252 19.37 -0.67 -15.72
CA VAL A 252 18.05 -0.30 -15.17
C VAL A 252 17.79 1.20 -15.36
N GLU A 253 16.80 1.52 -16.19
CA GLU A 253 16.31 2.87 -16.42
C GLU A 253 15.23 3.20 -15.38
N TRP A 254 15.62 3.93 -14.34
CA TRP A 254 14.72 4.37 -13.28
C TRP A 254 13.92 5.60 -13.70
N ASP A 255 12.64 5.65 -13.31
CA ASP A 255 11.82 6.83 -13.47
C ASP A 255 12.44 8.05 -12.77
N ALA A 256 12.71 9.09 -13.55
CA ALA A 256 13.46 10.25 -13.09
C ALA A 256 12.70 11.04 -12.00
N ASP A 257 11.36 11.06 -12.07
CA ASP A 257 10.51 11.71 -11.07
C ASP A 257 10.54 10.95 -9.75
N GLN A 258 10.54 9.62 -9.78
CA GLN A 258 10.71 8.79 -8.57
C GLN A 258 12.07 9.03 -7.92
N VAL A 259 13.14 9.03 -8.71
CA VAL A 259 14.50 9.28 -8.20
C VAL A 259 14.59 10.67 -7.56
N ALA A 260 14.03 11.69 -8.21
CA ALA A 260 14.00 13.04 -7.68
C ALA A 260 13.20 13.13 -6.37
N GLN A 261 12.02 12.51 -6.31
CA GLN A 261 11.20 12.46 -5.10
C GLN A 261 11.93 11.77 -3.95
N PHE A 262 12.59 10.64 -4.22
CA PHE A 262 13.37 9.94 -3.22
C PHE A 262 14.51 10.81 -2.68
N HIS A 263 15.29 11.45 -3.54
CA HIS A 263 16.38 12.34 -3.11
C HIS A 263 15.86 13.55 -2.32
N GLU A 264 14.72 14.12 -2.71
CA GLU A 264 14.08 15.20 -1.96
C GLU A 264 13.70 14.74 -0.54
N ILE A 265 13.08 13.57 -0.43
CA ILE A 265 12.77 12.92 0.84
C ILE A 265 14.08 12.75 1.62
N TYR A 266 15.04 11.99 1.10
CA TYR A 266 16.31 11.65 1.77
C TYR A 266 17.08 12.88 2.26
N SER A 267 17.14 13.96 1.48
CA SER A 267 17.82 15.21 1.86
C SER A 267 17.29 15.82 3.17
N LYS A 268 15.99 15.68 3.43
CA LYS A 268 15.35 16.15 4.67
C LYS A 268 15.69 15.26 5.87
N PHE A 269 16.14 14.03 5.64
CA PHE A 269 16.47 13.04 6.68
C PHE A 269 17.94 13.01 7.07
N ALA A 270 18.86 13.48 6.24
CA ALA A 270 20.30 13.45 6.51
C ALA A 270 20.66 14.02 7.90
N ASN A 271 19.88 15.00 8.38
CA ASN A 271 20.09 15.67 9.67
C ASN A 271 19.07 15.30 10.76
N ALA A 272 18.18 14.34 10.51
CA ALA A 272 17.09 14.01 11.42
C ALA A 272 17.50 13.06 12.57
N ARG A 273 16.76 13.10 13.68
CA ARG A 273 16.88 12.14 14.80
C ARG A 273 16.00 10.91 14.54
N VAL A 274 16.45 10.06 13.63
CA VAL A 274 15.85 8.75 13.33
C VAL A 274 16.82 7.62 13.66
N PRO A 275 16.33 6.38 13.87
CA PRO A 275 17.18 5.21 14.09
C PRO A 275 18.31 5.09 13.04
N ASP A 276 19.51 4.69 13.47
CA ASP A 276 20.68 4.62 12.60
C ASP A 276 20.49 3.61 11.47
N LEU A 277 19.83 2.48 11.75
CA LEU A 277 19.51 1.45 10.76
C LEU A 277 18.65 2.03 9.62
N LEU A 278 17.67 2.86 9.95
CA LEU A 278 16.82 3.52 8.97
C LEU A 278 17.62 4.50 8.08
N LYS A 279 18.55 5.26 8.67
CA LYS A 279 19.45 6.13 7.89
C LYS A 279 20.35 5.34 6.97
N GLU A 280 20.90 4.24 7.46
CA GLU A 280 21.78 3.36 6.70
C GLU A 280 21.03 2.78 5.49
N ARG A 281 19.80 2.31 5.68
CA ARG A 281 18.97 1.79 4.59
C ARG A 281 18.59 2.85 3.54
N LEU A 282 18.18 4.04 3.98
CA LEU A 282 17.85 5.11 3.04
C LEU A 282 19.09 5.62 2.29
N ARG A 283 20.24 5.70 2.97
CA ARG A 283 21.52 6.01 2.33
C ARG A 283 21.89 4.97 1.29
N TYR A 284 21.76 3.69 1.66
CA TYR A 284 22.03 2.58 0.76
C TYR A 284 21.20 2.64 -0.53
N ILE A 285 19.91 2.98 -0.44
CA ILE A 285 19.07 3.21 -1.62
C ILE A 285 19.57 4.44 -2.39
N SER A 286 19.86 5.55 -1.70
CA SER A 286 20.36 6.79 -2.32
C SER A 286 21.64 6.58 -3.13
N ASP A 287 22.59 5.81 -2.60
CA ASP A 287 23.90 5.54 -3.23
C ASP A 287 23.77 4.71 -4.51
N ARG A 288 22.65 3.99 -4.68
CA ARG A 288 22.38 3.16 -5.86
C ARG A 288 21.56 3.89 -6.94
N LEU A 289 20.85 4.95 -6.57
CA LEU A 289 20.08 5.75 -7.52
C LEU A 289 20.97 6.76 -8.25
N PRO A 290 20.64 7.12 -9.52
CA PRO A 290 21.40 8.13 -10.23
C PRO A 290 21.34 9.49 -9.51
N PRO A 291 22.39 10.33 -9.64
CA PRO A 291 22.42 11.63 -8.96
C PRO A 291 21.30 12.54 -9.46
N SER A 292 20.66 13.27 -8.54
CA SER A 292 19.59 14.23 -8.83
C SER A 292 19.94 15.25 -9.94
N SER A 293 21.23 15.57 -10.14
CA SER A 293 21.70 16.49 -11.18
C SER A 293 21.51 16.00 -12.62
N TYR A 294 21.32 14.69 -12.84
CA TYR A 294 21.06 14.13 -14.18
C TYR A 294 19.58 14.20 -14.58
N VAL A 295 18.67 14.32 -13.62
CA VAL A 295 17.21 14.33 -13.85
C VAL A 295 16.72 15.67 -14.44
N LYS A 296 17.44 16.77 -14.23
CA LYS A 296 17.06 18.09 -14.75
C LYS A 296 17.39 18.33 -16.24
N LYS A 297 17.97 17.36 -16.97
CA LYS A 297 18.43 17.57 -18.35
C LYS A 297 17.46 17.10 -19.44
N ALA A 298 16.21 16.81 -19.09
CA ALA A 298 15.13 16.57 -20.04
C ALA A 298 14.23 17.81 -20.25
N GLU A 299 14.77 19.03 -20.17
CA GLU A 299 14.14 20.20 -20.80
C GLU A 299 14.68 20.31 -22.22
N ILE A 300 13.95 19.68 -23.14
CA ILE A 300 13.68 20.10 -24.52
C ILE A 300 14.67 21.17 -25.06
N GLU A 301 15.77 20.74 -25.68
CA GLU A 301 16.40 21.55 -26.72
C GLU A 301 15.47 21.55 -27.94
N ILE A 302 14.57 22.53 -28.02
CA ILE A 302 13.99 22.93 -29.31
C ILE A 302 15.13 23.60 -30.10
N PRO A 303 15.50 23.11 -31.29
CA PRO A 303 16.44 23.82 -32.14
C PRO A 303 15.81 25.15 -32.56
N SER A 304 16.40 26.25 -32.11
CA SER A 304 16.07 27.60 -32.57
C SER A 304 16.37 27.71 -34.06
N ALA A 305 15.34 27.54 -34.90
CA ALA A 305 15.42 27.90 -36.31
C ALA A 305 15.33 29.43 -36.44
N LYS A 306 16.45 30.04 -36.85
CA LYS A 306 16.47 31.40 -37.40
C LYS A 306 15.64 31.42 -38.68
N LEU A 307 14.67 32.32 -38.76
CA LEU A 307 14.11 32.76 -40.04
C LEU A 307 13.98 34.28 -40.00
N ASP A 308 14.93 34.94 -40.64
CA ASP A 308 14.87 36.37 -40.93
C ASP A 308 14.12 36.61 -42.26
N SER A 309 13.54 37.82 -42.32
CA SER A 309 13.18 38.64 -43.49
C SER A 309 11.78 38.52 -44.13
N GLU A 310 10.96 39.51 -43.76
CA GLU A 310 10.31 40.52 -44.62
C GLU A 310 9.37 40.09 -45.77
N THR A 311 8.10 40.53 -45.72
CA THR A 311 7.58 41.73 -46.43
C THR A 311 6.04 41.69 -46.50
N THR A 312 5.36 42.65 -45.86
CA THR A 312 3.98 43.12 -46.18
C THR A 312 4.09 44.39 -47.04
N PRO A 313 3.11 44.86 -47.85
CA PRO A 313 1.71 45.16 -47.46
C PRO A 313 0.68 44.77 -48.58
N SER A 314 -0.66 44.84 -48.46
CA SER A 314 -1.50 46.02 -48.20
C SER A 314 -3.00 45.68 -48.38
N SER A 315 -3.84 46.30 -47.54
CA SER A 315 -5.19 46.85 -47.77
C SER A 315 -6.40 45.96 -48.14
N GLY A 316 -7.46 46.08 -47.32
CA GLY A 316 -8.85 45.74 -47.70
C GLY A 316 -9.83 45.56 -46.54
N ILE A 317 -10.27 46.65 -45.91
CA ILE A 317 -11.54 46.78 -45.14
C ILE A 317 -12.54 47.48 -46.10
N PRO A 318 -13.90 47.27 -46.11
CA PRO A 318 -14.87 47.05 -45.01
C PRO A 318 -15.91 45.92 -45.36
N GLN A 319 -16.98 45.54 -44.64
CA GLN A 319 -17.91 46.16 -43.66
C GLN A 319 -18.80 45.02 -43.05
N GLN A 320 -19.31 45.21 -41.83
CA GLN A 320 -20.39 44.47 -41.12
C GLN A 320 -21.78 44.60 -41.82
N PRO A 321 -22.94 44.06 -41.34
CA PRO A 321 -23.26 43.24 -40.13
C PRO A 321 -24.27 42.08 -40.37
N CYS A 322 -24.59 41.29 -39.34
CA CYS A 322 -25.98 41.10 -38.84
C CYS A 322 -26.06 40.13 -37.65
N GLU A 323 -26.90 40.52 -36.71
CA GLU A 323 -27.32 39.87 -35.46
C GLU A 323 -28.08 38.57 -35.71
N THR A 324 -28.14 37.67 -34.71
CA THR A 324 -29.41 37.18 -34.14
C THR A 324 -29.15 36.49 -32.79
N GLN A 325 -29.68 37.08 -31.72
CA GLN A 325 -29.95 36.44 -30.42
C GLN A 325 -31.29 35.71 -30.50
N VAL A 326 -31.43 34.56 -29.83
CA VAL A 326 -32.72 33.89 -29.54
C VAL A 326 -32.68 33.37 -28.09
N PRO A 327 -33.82 33.39 -27.37
CA PRO A 327 -33.88 33.80 -25.98
C PRO A 327 -34.11 32.68 -24.95
N ILE A 328 -33.88 33.07 -23.70
CA ILE A 328 -34.35 32.43 -22.47
C ILE A 328 -35.72 33.02 -22.14
N ASP A 329 -36.74 32.17 -21.95
CA ASP A 329 -37.80 32.35 -20.95
C ASP A 329 -38.77 31.16 -20.92
N GLY A 330 -39.25 30.79 -19.72
CA GLY A 330 -40.30 29.78 -19.59
C GLY A 330 -40.55 29.19 -18.20
N ILE A 331 -40.89 30.05 -17.24
CA ILE A 331 -41.41 29.74 -15.89
C ILE A 331 -42.68 28.86 -15.96
N ARG A 332 -42.83 27.87 -15.07
CA ARG A 332 -44.12 27.61 -14.41
C ARG A 332 -44.02 26.87 -13.08
N ASP A 333 -44.43 27.59 -12.04
CA ASP A 333 -44.81 27.14 -10.70
C ASP A 333 -46.02 26.18 -10.68
N SER A 334 -45.99 25.25 -9.73
CA SER A 334 -47.07 24.90 -8.78
C SER A 334 -46.59 23.68 -7.99
N GLY A 335 -46.65 23.56 -6.67
CA GLY A 335 -47.37 24.28 -5.62
C GLY A 335 -47.93 23.23 -4.65
N TYR A 336 -47.69 23.44 -3.35
CA TYR A 336 -48.28 22.74 -2.18
C TYR A 336 -47.72 21.34 -1.84
N GLY A 337 -47.37 21.00 -0.60
CA GLY A 337 -47.55 21.70 0.67
C GLY A 337 -46.77 21.06 1.82
N ASN A 338 -46.52 21.88 2.83
CA ASN A 338 -45.92 21.56 4.13
C ASN A 338 -46.75 20.57 4.95
N CYS A 339 -46.11 19.82 5.85
CA CYS A 339 -46.32 19.97 7.29
C CYS A 339 -45.33 19.12 8.11
N SER A 340 -44.68 19.79 9.06
CA SER A 340 -43.75 19.27 10.05
C SER A 340 -44.46 18.50 11.18
N THR A 341 -43.79 17.44 11.68
CA THR A 341 -43.57 16.92 13.08
C THR A 341 -44.51 17.32 14.25
N PRO A 342 -44.47 16.69 15.46
CA PRO A 342 -43.68 15.53 15.95
C PRO A 342 -44.48 14.51 16.84
N ALA A 343 -43.80 13.42 17.25
CA ALA A 343 -43.79 12.91 18.63
C ALA A 343 -42.54 12.04 18.82
#